data_AF-A0A370N756-F1
#
_entry.id   AF-A0A370N756-F1
#
_cell.length_a   1.000
_cell.length_b   1.000
_cell.length_c   1.000
_cell.angle_alpha   90.00
_cell.angle_beta   90.00
_cell.angle_gamma   90.00
#
_symmetry.space_group_name_H-M   'P 1'
#
loop_
_entity.id
_entity.type
_entity.pdbx_description
1 polymer ?
#
loop_
_entity_poly.entity_id
_entity_poly.type
_entity_poly.pdbx_seq_one_letter_code
_entity_poly.pdbx_strand_id
1 'polypeptide(L)'
;MATPIVPWIGGKRRLADHLIPRFPEHDCYVEVFAGGAALYFMRPPAKVEVINDINGELVNLYRVVQHHLEEFVRQFKWALTSRQVFKWLQDTIPETLTDIQRAARFYYLQQNCFGGKIEGQSFGTATTTPPGLNLLRLEETLSAAHLRLSNTFVERLDWKSYIDKYDRPHTLFYLDPPYWQTEGYGVPFPFSEYVGMAARLRSLKGRAIVSLNDHPDIRRAFEGFHIEAVDIKYTVGGGGRDASRKEVIIFSWDDAAQPAGLF
;
A
#
# COMPACT_ATOMS: atom_id res chain seq x y z
N MET A 1 -16.26 -6.13 5.15
CA MET A 1 -15.00 -6.39 4.40
C MET A 1 -13.87 -5.74 5.16
N ALA A 2 -12.70 -6.37 5.20
CA ALA A 2 -11.52 -5.75 5.79
C ALA A 2 -11.15 -4.49 5.01
N THR A 3 -10.69 -3.47 5.73
CA THR A 3 -10.18 -2.22 5.15
C THR A 3 -8.70 -2.07 5.48
N PRO A 4 -7.95 -1.24 4.71
CA PRO A 4 -6.58 -0.89 5.05
C PRO A 4 -6.44 -0.50 6.52
N ILE A 5 -5.44 -1.07 7.19
CA ILE A 5 -5.22 -0.84 8.62
C ILE A 5 -4.72 0.58 8.92
N VAL A 6 -3.98 1.19 7.98
CA VAL A 6 -3.47 2.56 8.11
C VAL A 6 -3.84 3.41 6.89
N PRO A 7 -4.09 4.72 7.10
CA PRO A 7 -4.06 5.69 6.02
C PRO A 7 -2.68 5.65 5.37
N TRP A 8 -2.65 5.57 4.04
CA TRP A 8 -1.41 5.55 3.28
C TRP A 8 -1.53 6.47 2.07
N ILE A 9 -0.49 7.27 1.83
CA ILE A 9 -0.40 8.08 0.62
C ILE A 9 -0.36 7.15 -0.59
N GLY A 10 -1.16 7.48 -1.60
CA GLY A 10 -1.28 6.65 -2.80
C GLY A 10 -2.23 5.47 -2.65
N GLY A 11 -3.02 5.38 -1.58
CA GLY A 11 -4.02 4.33 -1.40
C GLY A 11 -4.95 4.18 -2.62
N LYS A 12 -4.79 3.07 -3.36
CA LYS A 12 -5.40 2.82 -4.67
C LYS A 12 -6.88 2.44 -4.63
N ARG A 13 -7.60 2.87 -3.59
CA ARG A 13 -9.04 2.57 -3.45
C ARG A 13 -9.87 3.07 -4.63
N ARG A 14 -9.52 4.23 -5.19
CA ARG A 14 -10.20 4.79 -6.39
C ARG A 14 -9.81 4.07 -7.68
N LEU A 15 -8.60 3.50 -7.73
CA LEU A 15 -8.10 2.77 -8.90
C LEU A 15 -8.51 1.29 -8.89
N ALA A 16 -8.90 0.76 -7.72
CA ALA A 16 -9.31 -0.62 -7.53
C ALA A 16 -10.44 -1.05 -8.47
N ASP A 17 -11.44 -0.18 -8.69
CA ASP A 17 -12.56 -0.45 -9.60
C ASP A 17 -12.11 -0.60 -11.07
N HIS A 18 -10.96 -0.01 -11.43
CA HIS A 18 -10.34 -0.19 -12.74
C HIS A 18 -9.39 -1.40 -12.75
N LEU A 19 -8.65 -1.64 -11.68
CA LEU A 19 -7.62 -2.69 -11.63
C LEU A 19 -8.19 -4.08 -11.41
N ILE A 20 -9.04 -4.28 -10.39
CA ILE A 20 -9.51 -5.61 -9.98
C ILE A 20 -10.21 -6.35 -11.13
N PRO A 21 -11.09 -5.72 -11.94
CA PRO A 21 -11.71 -6.41 -13.08
C PRO A 21 -10.73 -6.85 -14.17
N ARG A 22 -9.52 -6.28 -14.21
CA ARG A 22 -8.47 -6.64 -15.19
C ARG A 22 -7.49 -7.66 -14.64
N PHE A 23 -7.69 -8.13 -13.41
CA PHE A 23 -6.83 -9.15 -12.85
C PHE A 23 -7.12 -10.48 -13.56
N PRO A 24 -6.10 -11.12 -14.17
CA PRO A 24 -6.28 -12.43 -14.76
C PRO A 24 -6.48 -13.48 -13.67
N GLU A 25 -6.95 -14.67 -14.02
CA GLU A 25 -6.98 -15.81 -13.11
C GLU A 25 -5.59 -16.10 -12.53
N HIS A 26 -5.52 -16.32 -11.22
CA HIS A 26 -4.27 -16.56 -10.49
C HIS A 26 -4.51 -17.32 -9.18
N ASP A 27 -3.57 -18.18 -8.82
CA ASP A 27 -3.56 -18.87 -7.51
C ASP A 27 -2.84 -18.05 -6.45
N CYS A 28 -1.78 -17.33 -6.88
CA CYS A 28 -0.89 -16.59 -6.00
C CYS A 28 -0.97 -15.09 -6.31
N TYR A 29 -1.32 -14.28 -5.33
CA TYR A 29 -1.36 -12.84 -5.44
C TYR A 29 -0.23 -12.20 -4.63
N VAL A 30 0.52 -11.30 -5.28
CA VAL A 30 1.73 -10.71 -4.70
C VAL A 30 1.67 -9.18 -4.83
N GLU A 31 1.58 -8.45 -3.72
CA GLU A 31 1.83 -7.00 -3.70
C GLU A 31 3.31 -6.72 -3.38
N VAL A 32 4.01 -6.11 -4.33
CA VAL A 32 5.46 -5.84 -4.23
C VAL A 32 5.76 -4.60 -3.39
N PHE A 33 4.90 -3.58 -3.52
CA PHE A 33 4.95 -2.31 -2.80
C PHE A 33 3.61 -2.12 -2.10
N ALA A 34 3.38 -2.86 -1.02
CA ALA A 34 2.08 -2.96 -0.40
C ALA A 34 1.59 -1.60 0.11
N GLY A 35 2.45 -0.81 0.75
CA GLY A 35 2.03 0.42 1.40
C GLY A 35 0.88 0.15 2.37
N GLY A 36 -0.29 0.78 2.17
CA GLY A 36 -1.50 0.50 2.96
C GLY A 36 -2.21 -0.83 2.62
N ALA A 37 -1.73 -1.58 1.63
CA ALA A 37 -2.30 -2.83 1.09
C ALA A 37 -3.76 -2.68 0.62
N ALA A 38 -4.09 -1.55 -0.02
CA ALA A 38 -5.45 -1.19 -0.36
C ALA A 38 -6.13 -2.19 -1.31
N LEU A 39 -5.42 -2.64 -2.35
CA LEU A 39 -5.98 -3.61 -3.29
C LEU A 39 -6.12 -4.98 -2.65
N TYR A 40 -5.11 -5.45 -1.91
CA TYR A 40 -5.13 -6.69 -1.15
C TYR A 40 -6.37 -6.84 -0.27
N PHE A 41 -6.77 -5.78 0.45
CA PHE A 41 -7.96 -5.81 1.31
C PHE A 41 -9.28 -5.71 0.53
N MET A 42 -9.28 -5.09 -0.65
CA MET A 42 -10.48 -4.89 -1.47
C MET A 42 -10.80 -6.05 -2.40
N ARG A 43 -9.79 -6.79 -2.87
CA ARG A 43 -9.98 -7.95 -3.73
C ARG A 43 -10.45 -9.16 -2.93
N PRO A 44 -11.18 -10.09 -3.57
CA PRO A 44 -11.41 -11.41 -3.00
C PRO A 44 -10.09 -12.15 -2.71
N PRO A 45 -10.08 -13.04 -1.70
CA PRO A 45 -8.93 -13.88 -1.41
C PRO A 45 -8.40 -14.70 -2.59
N ALA A 46 -7.08 -14.70 -2.81
CA ALA A 46 -6.41 -15.75 -3.58
C ALA A 46 -6.13 -16.95 -2.66
N LYS A 47 -5.79 -18.08 -3.28
CA LYS A 47 -5.34 -19.28 -2.56
C LYS A 47 -4.04 -19.00 -1.77
N VAL A 48 -3.13 -18.23 -2.35
CA VAL A 48 -1.89 -17.80 -1.71
C VAL A 48 -1.74 -16.29 -1.86
N GLU A 49 -1.37 -15.61 -0.78
CA GLU A 49 -1.20 -14.16 -0.76
C GLU A 49 0.09 -13.77 -0.06
N VAL A 50 0.78 -12.80 -0.66
CA VAL A 50 2.05 -12.29 -0.17
C VAL A 50 2.06 -10.77 -0.29
N ILE A 51 2.39 -10.07 0.80
CA ILE A 51 2.57 -8.62 0.81
C ILE A 51 4.01 -8.29 1.20
N ASN A 52 4.58 -7.28 0.55
CA ASN A 52 5.94 -6.81 0.80
C ASN A 52 6.02 -5.30 0.82
N ASP A 53 6.86 -4.77 1.69
CA ASP A 53 7.25 -3.37 1.67
C ASP A 53 8.69 -3.21 2.22
N ILE A 54 9.39 -2.17 1.78
CA ILE A 54 10.74 -1.87 2.29
C ILE A 54 10.67 -1.21 3.68
N ASN A 55 9.56 -0.54 3.99
CA ASN A 55 9.34 0.18 5.23
C ASN A 55 9.16 -0.80 6.41
N GLY A 56 10.18 -0.88 7.25
CA GLY A 56 10.21 -1.79 8.39
C GLY A 56 9.15 -1.51 9.46
N GLU A 57 8.72 -0.25 9.64
CA GLU A 57 7.66 0.10 10.60
C GLU A 57 6.30 -0.40 10.12
N LEU A 58 6.03 -0.28 8.81
CA LEU A 58 4.81 -0.79 8.19
C LEU A 58 4.76 -2.33 8.22
N VAL A 59 5.86 -3.00 7.84
CA VAL A 59 5.95 -4.46 7.92
C VAL A 59 5.80 -4.95 9.36
N ASN A 60 6.42 -4.25 10.32
CA ASN A 60 6.26 -4.55 11.73
C ASN A 60 4.79 -4.43 12.17
N LEU A 61 4.07 -3.39 11.74
CA LEU A 61 2.64 -3.26 12.00
C LEU A 61 1.84 -4.45 11.47
N TYR A 62 2.05 -4.86 10.22
CA TYR A 62 1.35 -6.02 9.64
C TYR A 62 1.61 -7.30 10.45
N ARG A 63 2.86 -7.58 10.82
CA ARG A 63 3.23 -8.75 11.62
C ARG A 63 2.63 -8.72 13.02
N VAL A 64 2.62 -7.55 13.67
CA VAL A 64 2.03 -7.39 15.01
C VAL A 64 0.51 -7.57 14.97
N VAL A 65 -0.19 -7.02 13.97
CA VAL A 65 -1.64 -7.26 13.80
C VAL A 65 -1.92 -8.73 13.48
N GLN A 66 -1.06 -9.39 12.72
CA GLN A 66 -1.18 -10.81 12.39
C GLN A 66 -0.99 -11.73 13.61
N HIS A 67 -0.04 -11.43 14.52
CA HIS A 67 0.34 -12.36 15.59
C HIS A 67 -0.05 -11.92 17.01
N HIS A 68 -0.25 -10.63 17.24
CA HIS A 68 -0.40 -10.02 18.57
C HIS A 68 -1.52 -8.97 18.59
N LEU A 69 -2.64 -9.22 17.90
CA LEU A 69 -3.76 -8.29 17.77
C LEU A 69 -4.23 -7.75 19.13
N GLU A 70 -4.45 -8.62 20.10
CA GLU A 70 -4.97 -8.23 21.43
C GLU A 70 -4.03 -7.26 22.14
N GLU A 71 -2.72 -7.56 22.17
CA GLU A 71 -1.73 -6.71 22.82
C GLU A 71 -1.50 -5.40 22.07
N PHE A 72 -1.68 -5.40 20.75
CA PHE A 72 -1.69 -4.19 19.94
C PHE A 72 -2.88 -3.28 20.29
N VAL A 73 -4.11 -3.83 20.28
CA VAL A 73 -5.34 -3.09 20.62
C VAL A 73 -5.25 -2.53 22.04
N ARG A 74 -4.68 -3.29 22.98
CA ARG A 74 -4.49 -2.89 24.37
C ARG A 74 -3.64 -1.62 24.53
N GLN A 75 -2.72 -1.32 23.61
CA GLN A 75 -1.95 -0.06 23.63
C GLN A 75 -2.84 1.18 23.54
N PHE A 76 -4.04 1.05 22.97
CA PHE A 76 -4.95 2.16 22.73
C PHE A 76 -6.06 2.29 23.77
N LYS A 77 -6.09 1.43 24.79
CA LYS A 77 -7.18 1.40 25.80
C LYS A 77 -7.45 2.76 26.47
N TRP A 78 -6.37 3.51 26.70
CA TRP A 78 -6.40 4.84 27.31
C TRP A 78 -5.76 5.91 26.41
N ALA A 79 -5.63 5.62 25.11
CA ALA A 79 -4.98 6.54 24.19
C ALA A 79 -5.80 7.83 24.04
N LEU A 80 -5.10 8.95 24.19
CA LEU A 80 -5.64 10.28 23.96
C LEU A 80 -5.21 10.77 22.58
N THR A 81 -6.16 11.26 21.77
CA THR A 81 -5.82 12.02 20.56
C THR A 81 -5.39 13.44 20.96
N SER A 82 -4.11 13.75 20.87
CA SER A 82 -3.56 15.04 21.31
C SER A 82 -2.33 15.43 20.51
N ARG A 83 -2.23 16.71 20.16
CA ARG A 83 -1.05 17.30 19.50
C ARG A 83 0.23 17.08 20.31
N GLN A 84 0.12 17.15 21.64
CA GLN A 84 1.27 16.96 22.53
C GLN A 84 1.75 15.51 22.54
N VAL A 85 0.81 14.56 22.62
CA VAL A 85 1.11 13.12 22.56
C VAL A 85 1.72 12.77 21.20
N PHE A 86 1.17 13.31 20.11
CA PHE A 86 1.72 13.16 18.77
C PHE A 86 3.19 13.61 18.71
N LYS A 87 3.50 14.80 19.22
CA LYS A 87 4.87 15.32 19.24
C LYS A 87 5.81 14.43 20.07
N TRP A 88 5.38 13.99 21.26
CA TRP A 88 6.17 13.07 22.08
C TRP A 88 6.47 11.74 21.37
N LEU A 89 5.48 11.18 20.67
CA LEU A 89 5.68 9.97 19.88
C LEU A 89 6.63 10.21 18.70
N GLN A 90 6.58 11.37 18.03
CA GLN A 90 7.58 11.72 17.01
C GLN A 90 8.99 11.76 17.59
N ASP A 91 9.15 12.33 18.79
CA ASP A 91 10.46 12.49 19.46
C ASP A 91 10.97 11.20 20.11
N THR A 92 10.11 10.16 20.22
CA THR A 92 10.52 8.86 20.77
C THR A 92 11.46 8.13 19.82
N ILE A 93 12.58 7.65 20.37
CA ILE A 93 13.57 6.81 19.69
C ILE A 93 12.95 5.40 19.47
N PRO A 94 12.65 4.99 18.22
CA PRO A 94 11.94 3.73 17.97
C PRO A 94 12.69 2.48 18.44
N GLU A 95 14.03 2.52 18.45
CA GLU A 95 14.89 1.40 18.82
C GLU A 95 14.79 1.02 20.30
N THR A 96 14.26 1.92 21.15
CA THR A 96 14.05 1.63 22.59
C THR A 96 12.72 0.93 22.86
N LEU A 97 11.88 0.76 21.84
CA LEU A 97 10.53 0.23 21.97
C LEU A 97 10.47 -1.25 21.54
N THR A 98 9.54 -2.00 22.12
CA THR A 98 9.21 -3.35 21.63
C THR A 98 8.51 -3.26 20.27
N ASP A 99 8.48 -4.35 19.51
CA ASP A 99 7.79 -4.40 18.20
C ASP A 99 6.32 -3.97 18.29
N ILE A 100 5.62 -4.37 19.35
CA ILE A 100 4.22 -3.95 19.59
C ILE A 100 4.13 -2.44 19.84
N GLN A 101 5.03 -1.89 20.66
CA GLN A 101 5.06 -0.45 20.94
C GLN A 101 5.44 0.37 19.70
N ARG A 102 6.38 -0.12 18.88
CA ARG A 102 6.74 0.50 17.59
C ARG A 102 5.56 0.50 16.64
N ALA A 103 4.87 -0.63 16.48
CA ALA A 103 3.67 -0.73 15.67
C ALA A 103 2.57 0.25 16.16
N ALA A 104 2.33 0.31 17.47
CA ALA A 104 1.33 1.20 18.05
C ALA A 104 1.69 2.69 17.88
N ARG A 105 2.97 3.04 18.08
CA ARG A 105 3.51 4.38 17.78
C ARG A 105 3.29 4.74 16.32
N PHE A 106 3.72 3.88 15.39
CA PHE A 106 3.58 4.11 13.96
C PHE A 106 2.12 4.30 13.55
N TYR A 107 1.24 3.41 14.03
CA TYR A 107 -0.19 3.49 13.80
C TYR A 107 -0.80 4.78 14.34
N TYR A 108 -0.48 5.18 15.58
CA TYR A 108 -0.96 6.43 16.17
C TYR A 108 -0.57 7.64 15.31
N LEU A 109 0.70 7.70 14.90
CA LEU A 109 1.21 8.79 14.07
C LEU A 109 0.48 8.82 12.73
N GLN A 110 0.28 7.67 12.07
CA GLN A 110 -0.43 7.62 10.79
C GLN A 110 -1.90 8.04 10.89
N GLN A 111 -2.63 7.57 11.91
CA GLN A 111 -4.04 7.92 12.10
C GLN A 111 -4.28 9.40 12.40
N ASN A 112 -3.30 10.06 13.03
CA ASN A 112 -3.42 11.46 13.43
C ASN A 112 -2.60 12.43 12.55
N CYS A 113 -1.89 11.93 11.54
CA CYS A 113 -1.14 12.77 10.62
C CYS A 113 -2.07 13.38 9.58
N PHE A 114 -1.95 14.68 9.34
CA PHE A 114 -2.58 15.32 8.21
C PHE A 114 -2.09 14.68 6.89
N GLY A 115 -3.02 14.13 6.12
CA GLY A 115 -2.71 13.49 4.83
C GLY A 115 -1.97 12.16 4.91
N GLY A 116 -1.82 11.53 6.09
CA GLY A 116 -1.19 10.20 6.22
C GLY A 116 0.26 10.15 5.74
N LYS A 117 1.01 11.25 5.91
CA LYS A 117 2.42 11.34 5.51
C LYS A 117 3.31 10.50 6.42
N ILE A 118 4.36 9.91 5.85
CA ILE A 118 5.42 9.24 6.62
C ILE A 118 6.52 10.25 6.98
N GLU A 119 6.85 11.15 6.07
CA GLU A 119 7.84 12.22 6.26
C GLU A 119 7.18 13.59 6.34
N GLY A 120 7.75 14.50 7.15
CA GLY A 120 7.16 15.83 7.36
C GLY A 120 5.78 15.76 8.04
N GLN A 121 5.61 14.76 8.92
CA GLN A 121 4.36 14.52 9.65
C GLN A 121 3.92 15.74 10.47
N SER A 122 2.65 16.11 10.33
CA SER A 122 2.01 17.16 11.11
C SER A 122 0.69 16.67 11.68
N PHE A 123 0.38 17.07 12.91
CA PHE A 123 -0.85 16.66 13.58
C PHE A 123 -2.07 17.28 12.91
N GLY A 124 -2.97 16.42 12.40
CA GLY A 124 -4.20 16.79 11.71
C GLY A 124 -5.36 17.06 12.67
N THR A 125 -6.17 18.06 12.34
CA THR A 125 -7.40 18.41 13.08
C THR A 125 -8.49 18.79 12.10
N ALA A 126 -9.75 18.50 12.43
CA ALA A 126 -10.92 18.92 11.66
C ALA A 126 -12.02 19.42 12.61
N THR A 127 -12.81 20.39 12.15
CA THR A 127 -13.99 20.89 12.87
C THR A 127 -15.27 20.10 12.54
N THR A 128 -15.22 19.28 11.49
CA THR A 128 -16.36 18.55 10.92
C THR A 128 -16.24 17.04 11.06
N THR A 129 -15.11 16.52 11.55
CA THR A 129 -14.85 15.08 11.67
C THR A 129 -14.18 14.81 13.01
N PRO A 130 -14.70 13.87 13.82
CA PRO A 130 -14.09 13.53 15.10
C PRO A 130 -12.73 12.81 14.90
N PRO A 131 -11.88 12.75 15.92
CA PRO A 131 -10.67 11.94 15.93
C PRO A 131 -10.92 10.47 15.54
N GLY A 132 -9.98 9.88 14.78
CA GLY A 132 -10.11 8.52 14.25
C GLY A 132 -9.76 7.39 15.23
N LEU A 133 -9.04 7.67 16.31
CA LEU A 133 -8.65 6.67 17.31
C LEU A 133 -9.79 6.44 18.32
N ASN A 134 -10.66 5.48 18.01
CA ASN A 134 -11.69 4.96 18.92
C ASN A 134 -11.46 3.45 19.13
N LEU A 135 -11.23 3.04 20.38
CA LEU A 135 -10.84 1.66 20.72
C LEU A 135 -11.84 0.60 20.21
N LEU A 136 -13.15 0.81 20.42
CA LEU A 136 -14.16 -0.18 20.04
C LEU A 136 -14.20 -0.37 18.52
N ARG A 137 -14.08 0.72 17.76
CA ARG A 137 -14.00 0.67 16.29
C ARG A 137 -12.68 0.09 15.80
N LEU A 138 -11.60 0.35 16.53
CA LEU A 138 -10.26 -0.20 16.24
C LEU A 138 -10.31 -1.73 16.30
N GLU A 139 -10.86 -2.28 17.39
CA GLU A 139 -10.97 -3.72 17.60
C GLU A 139 -11.78 -4.40 16.49
N GLU A 140 -12.94 -3.83 16.13
CA GLU A 140 -13.77 -4.33 15.04
C GLU A 140 -13.01 -4.33 13.69
N THR A 141 -12.38 -3.20 13.35
CA THR A 141 -11.70 -3.03 12.06
C THR A 141 -10.47 -3.94 11.96
N LEU A 142 -9.68 -4.03 13.03
CA LEU A 142 -8.45 -4.82 13.04
C LEU A 142 -8.72 -6.32 13.14
N SER A 143 -9.85 -6.75 13.72
CA SER A 143 -10.23 -8.16 13.74
C SER A 143 -10.44 -8.70 12.32
N ALA A 144 -11.11 -7.94 11.46
CA ALA A 144 -11.27 -8.32 10.05
C ALA A 144 -9.93 -8.34 9.30
N ALA A 145 -9.05 -7.37 9.57
CA ALA A 145 -7.72 -7.35 8.98
C ALA A 145 -6.83 -8.51 9.47
N HIS A 146 -6.92 -8.85 10.74
CA HIS A 146 -6.22 -10.00 11.34
C HIS A 146 -6.62 -11.31 10.67
N LEU A 147 -7.92 -11.60 10.55
CA LEU A 147 -8.40 -12.81 9.87
C LEU A 147 -7.88 -12.92 8.42
N ARG A 148 -7.80 -11.79 7.74
CA ARG A 148 -7.30 -11.68 6.37
C ARG A 148 -5.79 -11.94 6.32
N LEU A 149 -5.01 -11.28 7.18
CA LEU A 149 -3.56 -11.41 7.27
C LEU A 149 -3.10 -12.78 7.80
N SER A 150 -3.90 -13.48 8.59
CA SER A 150 -3.55 -14.81 9.13
C SER A 150 -3.26 -15.85 8.04
N ASN A 151 -3.75 -15.64 6.81
CA ASN A 151 -3.46 -16.47 5.63
C ASN A 151 -2.53 -15.79 4.62
N THR A 152 -1.70 -14.84 5.07
CA THR A 152 -0.84 -14.04 4.18
C THR A 152 0.61 -14.05 4.66
N PHE A 153 1.52 -14.22 3.71
CA PHE A 153 2.94 -14.05 3.97
C PHE A 153 3.29 -12.56 3.96
N VAL A 154 3.93 -12.09 5.03
CA VAL A 154 4.38 -10.70 5.16
C VAL A 154 5.90 -10.67 5.06
N GLU A 155 6.43 -10.00 4.04
CA GLU A 155 7.85 -9.97 3.70
C GLU A 155 8.42 -8.55 3.76
N ARG A 156 9.75 -8.46 3.92
CA ARG A 156 10.52 -7.21 3.87
C ARG A 156 11.78 -7.41 3.05
N LEU A 157 11.62 -7.43 1.74
CA LEU A 157 12.67 -7.70 0.76
C LEU A 157 12.75 -6.58 -0.28
N ASP A 158 13.93 -6.44 -0.89
CA ASP A 158 14.08 -5.62 -2.10
C ASP A 158 13.20 -6.18 -3.23
N TRP A 159 12.56 -5.28 -3.97
CA TRP A 159 11.55 -5.64 -4.96
C TRP A 159 12.05 -6.61 -6.04
N LYS A 160 13.35 -6.54 -6.42
CA LYS A 160 13.95 -7.44 -7.41
C LYS A 160 14.00 -8.86 -6.88
N SER A 161 14.60 -9.01 -5.69
CA SER A 161 14.71 -10.30 -5.00
C SER A 161 13.34 -10.91 -4.67
N TYR A 162 12.38 -10.05 -4.36
CA TYR A 162 11.02 -10.44 -4.05
C TYR A 162 10.28 -11.00 -5.26
N ILE A 163 10.37 -10.34 -6.43
CA ILE A 163 9.79 -10.87 -7.68
C ILE A 163 10.40 -12.23 -8.01
N ASP A 164 11.71 -12.37 -7.95
CA ASP A 164 12.39 -13.62 -8.32
C ASP A 164 11.99 -14.81 -7.42
N LYS A 165 11.73 -14.55 -6.14
CA LYS A 165 11.27 -15.57 -5.17
C LYS A 165 9.93 -16.18 -5.59
N TYR A 166 8.98 -15.35 -6.01
CA TYR A 166 7.59 -15.75 -6.26
C TYR A 166 7.24 -15.93 -7.74
N ASP A 167 8.15 -15.68 -8.69
CA ASP A 167 7.87 -15.76 -10.13
C ASP A 167 7.51 -17.20 -10.56
N ARG A 168 6.21 -17.45 -10.70
CA ARG A 168 5.60 -18.71 -11.15
C ARG A 168 4.48 -18.40 -12.16
N PRO A 169 4.17 -19.33 -13.09
CA PRO A 169 3.11 -19.13 -14.08
C PRO A 169 1.73 -18.74 -13.52
N HIS A 170 1.42 -19.19 -12.29
CA HIS A 170 0.15 -18.93 -11.60
C HIS A 170 0.19 -17.70 -10.65
N THR A 171 1.25 -16.88 -10.73
CA THR A 171 1.42 -15.70 -9.87
C THR A 171 1.03 -14.41 -10.59
N LEU A 172 0.18 -13.62 -9.94
CA LEU A 172 -0.12 -12.25 -10.31
C LEU A 172 0.62 -11.29 -9.37
N PHE A 173 1.48 -10.46 -9.93
CA PHE A 173 2.15 -9.37 -9.25
C PHE A 173 1.39 -8.06 -9.44
N TYR A 174 1.20 -7.32 -8.35
CA TYR A 174 0.80 -5.93 -8.39
C TYR A 174 1.94 -5.05 -7.88
N LEU A 175 2.29 -4.05 -8.68
CA LEU A 175 3.37 -3.12 -8.40
C LEU A 175 2.82 -1.69 -8.36
N ASP A 176 3.01 -1.03 -7.22
CA ASP A 176 2.69 0.39 -7.02
C ASP A 176 3.93 1.11 -6.45
N PRO A 177 5.00 1.21 -7.25
CA PRO A 177 6.23 1.84 -6.78
C PRO A 177 6.04 3.35 -6.54
N PRO A 178 7.01 4.02 -5.89
CA PRO A 178 7.00 5.47 -5.79
C PRO A 178 6.82 6.14 -7.16
N TYR A 179 5.97 7.15 -7.26
CA TYR A 179 5.66 7.81 -8.53
C TYR A 179 6.82 8.70 -8.98
N TRP A 180 7.12 8.68 -10.28
CA TRP A 180 8.28 9.39 -10.84
C TRP A 180 8.14 10.91 -10.67
N GLN A 181 9.20 11.54 -10.17
CA GLN A 181 9.24 12.98 -9.86
C GLN A 181 8.14 13.46 -8.89
N THR A 182 7.66 12.56 -8.02
CA THR A 182 6.78 12.93 -6.93
C THR A 182 7.50 12.79 -5.58
N GLU A 183 7.14 13.65 -4.63
CA GLU A 183 7.58 13.51 -3.24
C GLU A 183 6.84 12.34 -2.58
N GLY A 184 7.48 11.55 -1.72
CA GLY A 184 6.74 10.94 -0.60
C GLY A 184 6.93 9.48 -0.19
N TYR A 185 8.08 8.84 -0.40
CA TYR A 185 8.29 7.49 0.16
C TYR A 185 9.54 7.32 1.04
N GLY A 186 10.32 8.39 1.26
CA GLY A 186 11.53 8.40 2.10
C GLY A 186 12.70 7.52 1.62
N VAL A 187 12.47 6.70 0.60
CA VAL A 187 13.49 5.89 -0.07
C VAL A 187 13.68 6.43 -1.49
N PRO A 188 14.91 6.81 -1.89
CA PRO A 188 15.19 7.21 -3.25
C PRO A 188 14.84 6.09 -4.23
N PHE A 189 14.03 6.41 -5.25
CA PHE A 189 13.67 5.49 -6.32
C PHE A 189 14.11 6.11 -7.66
N PRO A 190 15.38 5.96 -8.05
CA PRO A 190 15.93 6.61 -9.24
C PRO A 190 15.34 6.03 -10.53
N PHE A 191 15.47 6.77 -11.63
CA PHE A 191 14.88 6.36 -12.92
C PHE A 191 15.33 4.95 -13.37
N SER A 192 16.56 4.55 -13.02
CA SER A 192 17.11 3.22 -13.31
C SER A 192 16.29 2.07 -12.71
N GLU A 193 15.57 2.29 -11.62
CA GLU A 193 14.70 1.27 -11.02
C GLU A 193 13.48 0.97 -11.90
N TYR A 194 12.88 1.98 -12.54
CA TYR A 194 11.77 1.75 -13.49
C TYR A 194 12.25 1.04 -14.76
N VAL A 195 13.45 1.37 -15.26
CA VAL A 195 14.06 0.66 -16.40
C VAL A 195 14.35 -0.80 -16.03
N GLY A 196 14.90 -1.04 -14.84
CA GLY A 196 15.12 -2.39 -14.32
C GLY A 196 13.81 -3.16 -14.12
N MET A 197 12.76 -2.48 -13.67
CA MET A 197 11.41 -3.05 -13.53
C MET A 197 10.88 -3.48 -14.89
N ALA A 198 10.85 -2.58 -15.88
CA ALA A 198 10.43 -2.90 -17.23
C ALA A 198 11.21 -4.09 -17.82
N ALA A 199 12.54 -4.13 -17.64
CA ALA A 199 13.36 -5.26 -18.09
C ALA A 199 12.96 -6.58 -17.42
N ARG A 200 12.68 -6.56 -16.11
CA ARG A 200 12.25 -7.76 -15.39
C ARG A 200 10.86 -8.21 -15.82
N LEU A 201 9.91 -7.29 -15.99
CA LEU A 201 8.55 -7.62 -16.41
C LEU A 201 8.49 -8.30 -17.78
N ARG A 202 9.40 -7.99 -18.71
CA ARG A 202 9.50 -8.66 -20.03
C ARG A 202 9.87 -10.15 -19.93
N SER A 203 10.48 -10.57 -18.82
CA SER A 203 11.01 -11.92 -18.62
C SER A 203 10.30 -12.68 -17.49
N LEU A 204 9.13 -12.20 -17.06
CA LEU A 204 8.32 -12.87 -16.05
C LEU A 204 7.69 -14.16 -16.59
N LYS A 205 7.60 -15.17 -15.73
CA LYS A 205 6.79 -16.37 -15.98
C LYS A 205 5.34 -16.13 -15.58
N GLY A 206 5.13 -15.41 -14.47
CA GLY A 206 3.83 -14.94 -14.04
C GLY A 206 3.36 -13.71 -14.82
N ARG A 207 2.38 -13.01 -14.26
CA ARG A 207 1.80 -11.80 -14.83
C ARG A 207 1.96 -10.64 -13.86
N ALA A 208 2.10 -9.42 -14.37
CA ALA A 208 2.27 -8.24 -13.54
C ALA A 208 1.46 -7.05 -14.05
N ILE A 209 0.88 -6.30 -13.12
CA ILE A 209 0.27 -4.99 -13.37
C ILE A 209 1.06 -3.94 -12.58
N VAL A 210 1.40 -2.84 -13.23
CA VAL A 210 2.05 -1.68 -12.61
C VAL A 210 1.11 -0.48 -12.67
N SER A 211 0.99 0.26 -11.57
CA SER A 211 0.32 1.56 -11.52
C SER A 211 1.34 2.68 -11.28
N LEU A 212 1.29 3.72 -12.12
CA LEU A 212 2.23 4.85 -12.09
C LEU A 212 1.55 6.16 -12.52
N ASN A 213 2.21 7.29 -12.30
CA ASN A 213 1.79 8.56 -12.92
C ASN A 213 1.99 8.55 -14.44
N ASP A 214 1.06 9.16 -15.16
CA ASP A 214 1.19 9.34 -16.61
C ASP A 214 2.27 10.38 -16.92
N HIS A 215 3.48 9.90 -17.24
CA HIS A 215 4.64 10.73 -17.56
C HIS A 215 5.36 10.21 -18.81
N PRO A 216 5.86 11.09 -19.71
CA PRO A 216 6.58 10.68 -20.91
C PRO A 216 7.77 9.74 -20.64
N ASP A 217 8.53 9.98 -19.58
CA ASP A 217 9.66 9.10 -19.23
C ASP A 217 9.21 7.71 -18.76
N ILE A 218 8.08 7.60 -18.04
CA ILE A 218 7.51 6.31 -17.66
C ILE A 218 7.02 5.57 -18.91
N ARG A 219 6.30 6.25 -19.80
CA ARG A 219 5.88 5.64 -21.08
C ARG A 219 7.07 5.15 -21.91
N ARG A 220 8.19 5.89 -21.89
CA ARG A 220 9.44 5.48 -22.55
C ARG A 220 10.08 4.26 -21.87
N ALA A 221 10.14 4.23 -20.54
CA ALA A 221 10.70 3.09 -19.80
C ALA A 221 9.94 1.78 -20.08
N PHE A 222 8.61 1.88 -20.20
CA PHE A 222 7.72 0.75 -20.48
C PHE A 222 7.29 0.67 -21.95
N GLU A 223 8.13 1.15 -22.88
CA GLU A 223 7.85 1.06 -24.32
C GLU A 223 7.69 -0.40 -24.77
N GLY A 224 6.62 -0.69 -25.52
CA GLY A 224 6.29 -2.04 -25.98
C GLY A 224 5.43 -2.86 -25.03
N PHE A 225 5.10 -2.34 -23.85
CA PHE A 225 4.03 -2.89 -23.01
C PHE A 225 2.66 -2.32 -23.43
N HIS A 226 1.57 -3.00 -23.07
CA HIS A 226 0.23 -2.43 -23.14
C HIS A 226 0.06 -1.42 -21.99
N ILE A 227 -0.32 -0.18 -22.34
CA ILE A 227 -0.43 0.94 -21.38
C ILE A 227 -1.80 1.60 -21.53
N GLU A 228 -2.60 1.57 -20.47
CA GLU A 228 -3.88 2.26 -20.38
C GLU A 228 -3.75 3.51 -19.52
N ALA A 229 -4.34 4.63 -19.96
CA ALA A 229 -4.43 5.85 -19.15
C ALA A 229 -5.78 5.91 -18.45
N VAL A 230 -5.77 6.25 -17.16
CA VAL A 230 -6.97 6.44 -16.33
C VAL A 230 -6.95 7.84 -15.73
N ASP A 231 -8.06 8.55 -15.88
CA ASP A 231 -8.26 9.86 -15.28
C ASP A 231 -8.72 9.71 -13.83
N ILE A 232 -7.89 10.11 -12.86
CA ILE A 232 -8.23 10.09 -11.44
C ILE A 232 -8.36 11.51 -10.91
N LYS A 233 -9.52 11.79 -10.31
CA LYS A 233 -9.69 13.01 -9.51
C LYS A 233 -9.14 12.75 -8.12
N TYR A 234 -8.10 13.46 -7.70
CA TYR A 234 -7.63 13.45 -6.31
C TYR A 234 -8.21 14.65 -5.56
N THR A 235 -8.77 14.40 -4.38
CA THR A 235 -9.21 15.45 -3.46
C THR A 235 -8.27 15.43 -2.27
N VAL A 236 -7.31 16.36 -2.21
CA VAL A 236 -6.42 16.52 -1.05
C VAL A 236 -6.68 17.89 -0.43
N GLY A 237 -7.31 17.90 0.75
CA GLY A 237 -7.67 19.11 1.47
C GLY A 237 -8.89 19.81 0.88
N GLY A 238 -9.88 20.14 1.71
CA GLY A 238 -11.16 20.75 1.34
C GLY A 238 -11.10 22.16 0.75
N GLY A 239 -10.12 22.47 -0.10
CA GLY A 239 -9.96 23.74 -0.80
C GLY A 239 -9.91 23.57 -2.31
N GLY A 240 -11.06 23.33 -2.94
CA GLY A 240 -11.43 23.83 -4.27
C GLY A 240 -10.49 23.66 -5.48
N ARG A 241 -9.46 22.82 -5.44
CA ARG A 241 -8.65 22.47 -6.64
C ARG A 241 -8.67 20.97 -6.84
N ASP A 242 -9.61 20.51 -7.65
CA ASP A 242 -9.53 19.19 -8.29
C ASP A 242 -8.24 19.19 -9.13
N ALA A 243 -7.19 18.56 -8.61
CA ALA A 243 -6.04 18.23 -9.44
C ALA A 243 -6.40 16.96 -10.21
N SER A 244 -6.80 17.11 -11.48
CA SER A 244 -6.88 15.96 -12.38
C SER A 244 -5.47 15.39 -12.52
N ARG A 245 -5.26 14.18 -12.03
CA ARG A 245 -4.02 13.43 -12.27
C ARG A 245 -4.36 12.27 -13.17
N LYS A 246 -3.54 12.09 -14.18
CA LYS A 246 -3.60 10.92 -15.05
C LYS A 246 -2.64 9.88 -14.50
N GLU A 247 -3.13 8.66 -14.40
CA GLU A 247 -2.33 7.50 -14.05
C GLU A 247 -2.29 6.56 -15.24
N VAL A 248 -1.21 5.79 -15.33
CA VAL A 248 -1.06 4.73 -16.32
C VAL A 248 -1.08 3.39 -15.61
N ILE A 249 -1.81 2.45 -16.20
CA ILE A 249 -1.80 1.04 -15.84
C ILE A 249 -1.02 0.32 -16.94
N ILE A 250 0.02 -0.39 -16.55
CA ILE A 250 0.93 -1.09 -17.47
C ILE A 250 0.80 -2.59 -17.22
N PHE A 251 0.54 -3.35 -18.28
CA PHE A 251 0.34 -4.79 -18.22
C PHE A 251 1.54 -5.52 -18.80
N SER A 252 2.03 -6.55 -18.10
CA SER A 252 3.14 -7.38 -18.60
C SER A 252 2.71 -8.39 -19.68
N TRP A 253 1.45 -8.38 -20.08
CA TRP A 253 0.86 -9.21 -21.12
C TRP A 253 0.09 -8.34 -22.09
N ASP A 254 -0.26 -8.91 -23.24
CA ASP A 254 -1.17 -8.28 -24.20
C ASP A 254 -2.62 -8.53 -23.78
N ASP A 255 -3.26 -7.49 -23.22
CA ASP A 255 -4.62 -7.57 -22.69
C ASP A 255 -5.67 -7.73 -23.80
N ALA A 256 -5.35 -7.35 -25.05
CA ALA A 256 -6.24 -7.51 -26.19
C ALA A 256 -6.52 -8.99 -26.53
N ALA A 257 -5.71 -9.92 -26.01
CA ALA A 257 -5.78 -11.34 -26.32
C ALA A 257 -6.59 -12.19 -25.33
N GLN A 258 -7.12 -11.64 -24.22
CA GLN A 258 -7.85 -12.44 -23.22
C GLN A 258 -9.09 -11.71 -22.67
N PRO A 259 -10.21 -12.43 -22.46
CA PRO A 259 -11.32 -11.87 -21.69
C PRO A 259 -10.87 -11.68 -20.24
N ALA A 260 -11.27 -10.56 -19.64
CA ALA A 260 -11.18 -10.33 -18.21
C ALA A 260 -11.71 -11.56 -17.46
N GLY A 261 -10.83 -12.32 -16.82
CA GLY A 261 -11.20 -13.48 -16.03
C GLY A 261 -11.91 -13.02 -14.77
N LEU A 262 -13.23 -13.17 -14.72
CA LEU A 262 -13.99 -13.02 -13.49
C LEU A 262 -13.69 -14.23 -12.60
N PHE A 263 -12.74 -14.05 -11.68
CA PHE A 263 -12.47 -14.85 -10.49
C PHE A 263 -12.10 -16.33 -10.71
#